data_AF-A0A2W1NMG8-F1
#
_entry.id   AF-A0A2W1NMG8-F1
#
_cell.length_a   1.000
_cell.length_b   1.000
_cell.length_c   1.000
_cell.angle_alpha   90.00
_cell.angle_beta   90.00
_cell.angle_gamma   90.00
#
_symmetry.space_group_name_H-M   'P 1'
#
loop_
_entity.id
_entity.type
_entity.pdbx_description
1 polymer ?
#
loop_
_entity_poly.entity_id
_entity_poly.type
_entity_poly.pdbx_seq_one_letter_code
_entity_poly.pdbx_strand_id
1 'polypeptide(L)'
;MLLTALLIPSAARAEDAGKEEVVRFLNQLYASRAQSLLHAEPRPISPFYIAAEKTSRYALHHELRRTEYMHAWAERRNIEFVHAGSEIHITQFKRQADRIKLSLTQSLKLSYVYKNGAREPQHFGVGTRHTLTLKQLDGQWYVLKEWYSDPLEEDPKLIPTWLHAQDHVRIPMPLAYPASASRPVKYDRAKAVRYADKYAGLAWGAGNGHKYNSKYKDYSGRGGDCTNFSSQIVGDPHEGAGLRMTPTWFYSRNEGGSTAWIRTDSFKNYLLYQGHGALIRRGKYVDIMKSSSRFPKGAFAEMKPGDFVGYELKQGDIDHFSIIVGFDANGYPLVNSHSADRYHVPWDLGWDKSTVFWLIHMRDHS
;
A
#
# COMPACT_ATOMS: atom_id res chain seq x y z
N MET A 1 -32.01 49.22 -10.54
CA MET A 1 -31.11 48.05 -10.40
C MET A 1 -31.93 46.79 -10.64
N LEU A 2 -31.92 46.25 -11.87
CA LEU A 2 -32.52 44.93 -12.13
C LEU A 2 -31.52 43.87 -11.65
N LEU A 3 -31.92 43.07 -10.66
CA LEU A 3 -31.24 41.84 -10.28
C LEU A 3 -31.51 40.80 -11.37
N THR A 4 -30.53 40.54 -12.24
CA THR A 4 -30.59 39.44 -13.20
C THR A 4 -30.38 38.13 -12.44
N ALA A 5 -31.47 37.45 -12.08
CA ALA A 5 -31.41 36.10 -11.54
C ALA A 5 -30.91 35.17 -12.66
N LEU A 6 -29.67 34.65 -12.52
CA LEU A 6 -29.15 33.60 -13.37
C LEU A 6 -30.00 32.32 -13.18
N LEU A 7 -30.94 32.10 -14.08
CA LEU A 7 -31.67 30.84 -14.22
C LEU A 7 -30.71 29.78 -14.76
N ILE A 8 -30.20 28.93 -13.87
CA ILE A 8 -29.49 27.71 -14.27
C ILE A 8 -30.51 26.79 -14.97
N PRO A 9 -30.23 26.28 -16.18
CA PRO A 9 -31.17 25.43 -16.92
C PRO A 9 -31.56 24.17 -16.13
N SER A 10 -32.84 23.77 -16.21
CA SER A 10 -33.40 22.58 -15.54
C SER A 10 -32.61 21.28 -15.82
N ALA A 11 -32.07 21.14 -17.04
CA ALA A 11 -31.24 20.00 -17.43
C ALA A 11 -29.90 19.92 -16.66
N ALA A 12 -29.24 21.06 -16.44
CA ALA A 12 -28.00 21.11 -15.66
C ALA A 12 -28.26 20.76 -14.17
N ARG A 13 -29.39 21.23 -13.62
CA ARG A 13 -29.85 20.86 -12.28
C ARG A 13 -30.15 19.36 -12.13
N ALA A 14 -30.79 18.75 -13.14
CA ALA A 14 -31.07 17.31 -13.14
C ALA A 14 -29.80 16.46 -13.29
N GLU A 15 -28.84 16.92 -14.09
CA GLU A 15 -27.55 16.25 -14.28
C GLU A 15 -26.69 16.26 -13.01
N ASP A 16 -26.67 17.39 -12.30
CA ASP A 16 -26.01 17.56 -11.00
C ASP A 16 -26.67 16.69 -9.91
N ALA A 17 -28.01 16.68 -9.82
CA ALA A 17 -28.74 15.84 -8.87
C ALA A 17 -28.45 14.33 -9.07
N GLY A 18 -28.42 13.87 -10.32
CA GLY A 18 -28.07 12.47 -10.62
C GLY A 18 -26.60 12.14 -10.36
N LYS A 19 -25.71 13.12 -10.24
CA LYS A 19 -24.30 12.91 -9.87
C LYS A 19 -24.17 12.82 -8.35
N GLU A 20 -24.89 13.65 -7.61
CA GLU A 20 -24.96 13.61 -6.14
C GLU A 20 -25.50 12.26 -5.62
N GLU A 21 -26.51 11.69 -6.26
CA GLU A 21 -27.01 10.33 -5.95
C GLU A 21 -25.92 9.27 -6.09
N VAL A 22 -25.17 9.31 -7.18
CA VAL A 22 -24.08 8.35 -7.43
C VAL A 22 -22.96 8.54 -6.42
N VAL A 23 -22.62 9.79 -6.08
CA VAL A 23 -21.62 10.09 -5.05
C VAL A 23 -22.06 9.53 -3.70
N ARG A 24 -23.34 9.71 -3.31
CA ARG A 24 -23.89 9.12 -2.08
C ARG A 24 -23.84 7.60 -2.10
N PHE A 25 -24.25 6.97 -3.20
CA PHE A 25 -24.15 5.52 -3.39
C PHE A 25 -22.71 5.02 -3.20
N LEU A 26 -21.73 5.66 -3.86
CA LEU A 26 -20.34 5.26 -3.76
C LEU A 26 -19.80 5.45 -2.34
N ASN A 27 -20.11 6.55 -1.66
CA ASN A 27 -19.69 6.74 -0.26
C ASN A 27 -20.27 5.66 0.66
N GLN A 28 -21.54 5.29 0.49
CA GLN A 28 -22.17 4.20 1.26
C GLN A 28 -21.52 2.84 0.96
N LEU A 29 -21.23 2.56 -0.32
CA LEU A 29 -20.56 1.33 -0.75
C LEU A 29 -19.18 1.19 -0.09
N TYR A 30 -18.32 2.20 -0.22
CA TYR A 30 -16.94 2.14 0.30
C TYR A 30 -16.89 2.20 1.83
N ALA A 31 -17.82 2.90 2.48
CA ALA A 31 -17.98 2.83 3.93
C ALA A 31 -18.40 1.41 4.37
N SER A 32 -19.34 0.79 3.66
CA SER A 32 -19.79 -0.58 3.98
C SER A 32 -18.69 -1.62 3.77
N ARG A 33 -17.89 -1.48 2.69
CA ARG A 33 -16.69 -2.31 2.45
C ARG A 33 -15.64 -2.13 3.53
N ALA A 34 -15.40 -0.91 4.01
CA ALA A 34 -14.47 -0.70 5.12
C ALA A 34 -14.98 -1.37 6.40
N GLN A 35 -16.28 -1.22 6.70
CA GLN A 35 -16.89 -1.82 7.88
C GLN A 35 -16.90 -3.36 7.85
N SER A 36 -16.99 -4.00 6.66
CA SER A 36 -16.92 -5.46 6.56
C SER A 36 -15.55 -6.03 6.96
N LEU A 37 -14.49 -5.21 6.95
CA LEU A 37 -13.16 -5.60 7.41
C LEU A 37 -13.06 -5.68 8.95
N LEU A 38 -14.04 -5.18 9.71
CA LEU A 38 -13.98 -5.15 11.18
C LEU A 38 -14.53 -6.40 11.85
N HIS A 39 -15.50 -7.07 11.24
CA HIS A 39 -16.19 -8.20 11.85
C HIS A 39 -16.21 -9.38 10.89
N ALA A 40 -15.99 -10.58 11.44
CA ALA A 40 -16.12 -11.84 10.70
C ALA A 40 -17.57 -12.10 10.21
N GLU A 41 -18.54 -11.40 10.80
CA GLU A 41 -19.94 -11.32 10.36
C GLU A 41 -20.11 -10.11 9.43
N PRO A 42 -20.07 -10.30 8.09
CA PRO A 42 -20.16 -9.19 7.16
C PRO A 42 -21.58 -8.59 7.22
N ARG A 43 -21.68 -7.30 7.56
CA ARG A 43 -22.83 -6.47 7.15
C ARG A 43 -22.90 -6.59 5.62
N PRO A 44 -23.91 -7.27 5.06
CA PRO A 44 -23.79 -7.86 3.73
C PRO A 44 -23.66 -6.73 2.73
N ILE A 45 -22.49 -6.61 2.09
CA ILE A 45 -22.25 -5.66 0.99
C ILE A 45 -23.00 -6.08 -0.29
N SER A 46 -23.59 -7.28 -0.32
CA SER A 46 -24.36 -7.84 -1.43
C SER A 46 -25.46 -6.93 -2.01
N PRO A 47 -26.21 -6.11 -1.23
CA PRO A 47 -27.23 -5.21 -1.76
C PRO A 47 -26.71 -4.14 -2.73
N PHE A 48 -25.40 -3.86 -2.73
CA PHE A 48 -24.79 -2.93 -3.70
C PHE A 48 -24.54 -3.58 -5.08
N TYR A 49 -24.84 -4.87 -5.23
CA TYR A 49 -24.53 -5.68 -6.41
C TYR A 49 -25.78 -6.36 -6.99
N ILE A 50 -25.67 -6.81 -8.23
CA ILE A 50 -26.75 -7.43 -9.00
C ILE A 50 -26.50 -8.94 -9.06
N ALA A 51 -27.26 -9.72 -8.30
CA ALA A 51 -27.11 -11.17 -8.22
C ALA A 51 -27.25 -11.88 -9.59
N ALA A 52 -28.11 -11.38 -10.49
CA ALA A 52 -28.30 -11.96 -11.82
C ALA A 52 -27.11 -11.73 -12.78
N GLU A 53 -26.29 -10.70 -12.56
CA GLU A 53 -25.22 -10.27 -13.49
C GLU A 53 -23.85 -10.87 -13.11
N LYS A 54 -23.24 -11.63 -14.02
CA LYS A 54 -21.97 -12.33 -13.77
C LYS A 54 -20.83 -11.40 -13.37
N THR A 55 -20.69 -10.26 -14.04
CA THR A 55 -19.63 -9.28 -13.73
C THR A 55 -19.82 -8.60 -12.38
N SER A 56 -21.08 -8.44 -11.95
CA SER A 56 -21.42 -7.87 -10.66
C SER A 56 -21.12 -8.86 -9.54
N ARG A 57 -21.48 -10.14 -9.72
CA ARG A 57 -21.09 -11.23 -8.80
C ARG A 57 -19.57 -11.35 -8.65
N TYR A 58 -18.82 -11.19 -9.74
CA TYR A 58 -17.35 -11.20 -9.67
C TYR A 58 -16.81 -10.06 -8.81
N ALA A 59 -17.31 -8.83 -8.99
CA ALA A 59 -16.92 -7.69 -8.16
C ALA A 59 -17.31 -7.87 -6.67
N LEU A 60 -18.45 -8.48 -6.39
CA LEU A 60 -18.84 -8.85 -5.02
C LEU A 60 -17.89 -9.90 -4.43
N HIS A 61 -17.64 -10.99 -5.15
CA HIS A 61 -16.76 -12.07 -4.69
C HIS A 61 -15.34 -11.58 -4.41
N HIS A 62 -14.85 -10.63 -5.20
CA HIS A 62 -13.55 -10.01 -4.96
C HIS A 62 -13.47 -9.35 -3.57
N GLU A 63 -14.46 -8.53 -3.21
CA GLU A 63 -14.51 -7.89 -1.87
C GLU A 63 -14.75 -8.88 -0.72
N LEU A 64 -15.52 -9.95 -0.98
CA LEU A 64 -15.73 -11.01 0.02
C LEU A 64 -14.43 -11.78 0.29
N ARG A 65 -13.67 -12.14 -0.76
CA ARG A 65 -12.36 -12.80 -0.63
C ARG A 65 -11.34 -11.92 0.09
N ARG A 66 -11.32 -10.64 -0.26
CA ARG A 66 -10.51 -9.64 0.43
C ARG A 66 -10.83 -9.57 1.92
N THR A 67 -12.12 -9.57 2.27
CA THR A 67 -12.56 -9.59 3.68
C THR A 67 -12.13 -10.88 4.37
N GLU A 68 -12.33 -12.04 3.73
CA GLU A 68 -11.90 -13.35 4.24
C GLU A 68 -10.39 -13.39 4.49
N TYR A 69 -9.59 -12.93 3.53
CA TYR A 69 -8.13 -12.85 3.65
C TYR A 69 -7.69 -11.97 4.82
N MET A 70 -8.29 -10.77 4.95
CA MET A 70 -7.93 -9.83 6.01
C MET A 70 -8.22 -10.40 7.40
N HIS A 71 -9.37 -11.04 7.60
CA HIS A 71 -9.70 -11.71 8.86
C HIS A 71 -8.74 -12.88 9.14
N ALA A 72 -8.52 -13.72 8.14
CA ALA A 72 -7.61 -14.86 8.23
C ALA A 72 -6.16 -14.43 8.53
N TRP A 73 -5.71 -13.29 8.00
CA TRP A 73 -4.41 -12.71 8.29
C TRP A 73 -4.35 -12.14 9.71
N ALA A 74 -5.36 -11.37 10.12
CA ALA A 74 -5.46 -10.82 11.47
C ALA A 74 -5.42 -11.92 12.55
N GLU A 75 -6.19 -13.00 12.36
CA GLU A 75 -6.16 -14.17 13.24
C GLU A 75 -4.77 -14.80 13.34
N ARG A 76 -4.08 -15.00 12.21
CA ARG A 76 -2.73 -15.58 12.18
C ARG A 76 -1.65 -14.67 12.75
N ARG A 77 -1.93 -13.38 12.93
CA ARG A 77 -1.04 -12.41 13.60
C ARG A 77 -1.47 -12.09 15.01
N ASN A 78 -2.51 -12.76 15.51
CA ASN A 78 -3.07 -12.55 16.85
C ASN A 78 -3.48 -11.08 17.09
N ILE A 79 -4.02 -10.44 16.06
CA ILE A 79 -4.56 -9.09 16.10
C ILE A 79 -6.06 -9.10 15.79
N GLU A 80 -6.71 -7.98 16.08
CA GLU A 80 -8.08 -7.69 15.66
C GLU A 80 -8.15 -6.28 15.08
N PHE A 81 -8.96 -6.10 14.04
CA PHE A 81 -9.25 -4.77 13.50
C PHE A 81 -10.32 -4.09 14.36
N VAL A 82 -10.01 -2.89 14.84
CA VAL A 82 -10.89 -2.12 15.74
C VAL A 82 -11.50 -0.89 15.06
N HIS A 83 -10.90 -0.42 13.96
CA HIS A 83 -11.43 0.71 13.20
C HIS A 83 -11.05 0.64 11.74
N ALA A 84 -12.00 0.98 10.87
CA ALA A 84 -11.85 1.00 9.43
C ALA A 84 -12.57 2.21 8.85
N GLY A 85 -11.87 3.01 8.05
CA GLY A 85 -12.40 4.20 7.41
C GLY A 85 -11.94 4.29 5.97
N SER A 86 -12.83 4.68 5.07
CA SER A 86 -12.51 4.79 3.64
C SER A 86 -12.97 6.14 3.12
N GLU A 87 -12.05 6.85 2.48
CA GLU A 87 -12.32 8.06 1.73
C GLU A 87 -12.16 7.79 0.23
N ILE A 88 -13.00 8.40 -0.59
CA ILE A 88 -12.95 8.25 -2.04
C ILE A 88 -12.90 9.60 -2.74
N HIS A 89 -12.23 9.63 -3.90
CA HIS A 89 -12.22 10.79 -4.78
C HIS A 89 -12.51 10.34 -6.22
N ILE A 90 -13.61 10.82 -6.79
CA ILE A 90 -14.01 10.50 -8.17
C ILE A 90 -13.15 11.33 -9.13
N THR A 91 -12.31 10.65 -9.91
CA THR A 91 -11.38 11.29 -10.85
C THR A 91 -11.95 11.40 -12.26
N GLN A 92 -12.86 10.51 -12.64
CA GLN A 92 -13.54 10.53 -13.94
C GLN A 92 -14.99 10.07 -13.78
N PHE A 93 -15.91 10.70 -14.52
CA PHE A 93 -17.33 10.36 -14.51
C PHE A 93 -17.91 10.50 -15.91
N LYS A 94 -18.48 9.43 -16.46
CA LYS A 94 -19.04 9.39 -17.81
C LYS A 94 -20.36 8.60 -17.84
N ARG A 95 -21.45 9.30 -18.17
CA ARG A 95 -22.76 8.67 -18.43
C ARG A 95 -22.75 7.99 -19.81
N GLN A 96 -23.31 6.79 -19.89
CA GLN A 96 -23.46 6.01 -21.14
C GLN A 96 -24.81 5.30 -21.12
N ALA A 97 -25.82 5.85 -21.79
CA ALA A 97 -27.17 5.30 -21.83
C ALA A 97 -27.70 4.94 -20.43
N ASP A 98 -27.86 3.65 -20.12
CA ASP A 98 -28.35 3.08 -18.85
C ASP A 98 -27.25 2.89 -17.78
N ARG A 99 -26.02 3.35 -18.05
CA ARG A 99 -24.83 3.07 -17.23
C ARG A 99 -24.02 4.31 -16.92
N ILE A 100 -23.21 4.20 -15.89
CA ILE A 100 -22.18 5.19 -15.56
C ILE A 100 -20.84 4.48 -15.49
N LYS A 101 -19.89 4.93 -16.29
CA LYS A 101 -18.48 4.54 -16.17
C LYS A 101 -17.75 5.62 -15.42
N LEU A 102 -16.99 5.24 -14.40
CA LEU A 102 -16.25 6.18 -13.57
C LEU A 102 -14.93 5.58 -13.12
N SER A 103 -14.00 6.47 -12.78
CA SER A 103 -12.78 6.12 -12.08
C SER A 103 -12.74 6.89 -10.76
N LEU A 104 -12.24 6.23 -9.73
CA LEU A 104 -12.04 6.85 -8.42
C LEU A 104 -10.76 6.33 -7.77
N THR A 105 -10.25 7.10 -6.81
CA THR A 105 -9.21 6.66 -5.89
C THR A 105 -9.82 6.41 -4.52
N GLN A 106 -9.35 5.37 -3.85
CA GLN A 106 -9.71 5.05 -2.47
C GLN A 106 -8.50 5.26 -1.57
N SER A 107 -8.72 5.89 -0.41
CA SER A 107 -7.79 5.95 0.71
C SER A 107 -8.41 5.22 1.90
N LEU A 108 -7.88 4.04 2.23
CA LEU A 108 -8.36 3.19 3.32
C LEU A 108 -7.43 3.30 4.52
N LYS A 109 -8.03 3.56 5.69
CA LYS A 109 -7.40 3.42 7.01
C LYS A 109 -7.87 2.13 7.67
N LEU A 110 -6.93 1.37 8.22
CA LEU A 110 -7.21 0.28 9.15
C LEU A 110 -6.48 0.50 10.46
N SER A 111 -7.14 0.15 11.56
CA SER A 111 -6.57 0.19 12.90
C SER A 111 -6.71 -1.17 13.56
N TYR A 112 -5.67 -1.63 14.23
CA TYR A 112 -5.65 -2.94 14.86
C TYR A 112 -5.04 -2.89 16.27
N VAL A 113 -5.42 -3.86 17.10
CA VAL A 113 -4.82 -4.12 18.41
C VAL A 113 -4.40 -5.58 18.50
N TYR A 114 -3.47 -5.89 19.40
CA TYR A 114 -3.10 -7.28 19.69
C TYR A 114 -4.04 -7.86 20.74
N LYS A 115 -4.57 -9.06 20.49
CA LYS A 115 -5.55 -9.72 21.40
C LYS A 115 -5.00 -9.97 22.81
N ASN A 116 -3.68 -10.09 22.95
CA ASN A 116 -3.00 -10.46 24.20
C ASN A 116 -2.18 -9.34 24.83
N GLY A 117 -2.38 -8.06 24.46
CA GLY A 117 -1.57 -6.96 25.00
C GLY A 117 -2.32 -5.65 25.09
N ALA A 118 -2.27 -5.02 26.27
CA ALA A 118 -2.75 -3.64 26.48
C ALA A 118 -1.79 -2.66 25.79
N ARG A 119 -2.06 -2.33 24.53
CA ARG A 119 -1.32 -1.35 23.74
C ARG A 119 -2.28 -0.50 22.94
N GLU A 120 -1.88 0.75 22.73
CA GLU A 120 -2.59 1.68 21.87
C GLU A 120 -2.81 1.07 20.46
N PRO A 121 -3.96 1.33 19.83
CA PRO A 121 -4.21 0.90 18.45
C PRO A 121 -3.09 1.32 17.51
N GLN A 122 -2.69 0.38 16.66
CA GLN A 122 -1.77 0.62 15.56
C GLN A 122 -2.58 0.94 14.30
N HIS A 123 -1.99 1.67 13.36
CA HIS A 123 -2.69 2.14 12.17
C HIS A 123 -1.86 1.94 10.91
N PHE A 124 -2.54 1.63 9.80
CA PHE A 124 -1.93 1.63 8.48
C PHE A 124 -2.92 2.08 7.41
N GLY A 125 -2.36 2.46 6.26
CA GLY A 125 -3.10 2.96 5.11
C GLY A 125 -2.86 2.13 3.84
N VAL A 126 -3.92 1.95 3.06
CA VAL A 126 -3.85 1.36 1.71
C VAL A 126 -4.56 2.29 0.74
N GLY A 127 -3.92 2.58 -0.39
CA GLY A 127 -4.45 3.42 -1.45
C GLY A 127 -4.61 2.66 -2.76
N THR A 128 -5.80 2.71 -3.35
CA THR A 128 -6.16 1.94 -4.55
C THR A 128 -6.85 2.80 -5.60
N ARG A 129 -6.73 2.40 -6.86
CA ARG A 129 -7.28 3.10 -8.03
C ARG A 129 -8.30 2.18 -8.70
N HIS A 130 -9.55 2.63 -8.79
CA HIS A 130 -10.68 1.80 -9.23
C HIS A 130 -11.27 2.34 -10.52
N THR A 131 -11.71 1.42 -11.38
CA THR A 131 -12.58 1.71 -12.52
C THR A 131 -13.86 0.92 -12.38
N LEU A 132 -14.99 1.61 -12.33
CA LEU A 132 -16.31 1.04 -12.08
C LEU A 132 -17.26 1.30 -13.26
N THR A 133 -18.18 0.36 -13.45
CA THR A 133 -19.40 0.55 -14.22
C THR A 133 -20.59 0.35 -13.28
N LEU A 134 -21.42 1.37 -13.14
CA LEU A 134 -22.68 1.31 -12.40
C LEU A 134 -23.85 1.14 -13.35
N LYS A 135 -24.90 0.50 -12.88
CA LYS A 135 -26.18 0.31 -13.58
C LYS A 135 -27.32 0.67 -12.65
N GLN A 136 -28.35 1.33 -13.17
CA GLN A 136 -29.56 1.61 -12.41
C GLN A 136 -30.61 0.54 -12.70
N LEU A 137 -31.25 0.00 -11.66
CA LEU A 137 -32.39 -0.92 -11.75
C LEU A 137 -33.46 -0.43 -10.77
N ASP A 138 -34.69 -0.27 -11.23
CA ASP A 138 -35.84 0.17 -10.39
C ASP A 138 -35.54 1.43 -9.55
N GLY A 139 -34.81 2.38 -10.15
CA GLY A 139 -34.40 3.64 -9.51
C GLY A 139 -33.19 3.52 -8.57
N GLN A 140 -32.67 2.31 -8.30
CA GLN A 140 -31.53 2.08 -7.41
C GLN A 140 -30.23 1.83 -8.19
N TRP A 141 -29.11 2.31 -7.65
CA TRP A 141 -27.78 2.11 -8.23
C TRP A 141 -27.12 0.81 -7.75
N TYR A 142 -26.40 0.16 -8.64
CA TYR A 142 -25.63 -1.05 -8.34
C TYR A 142 -24.28 -1.05 -9.04
N VAL A 143 -23.30 -1.72 -8.45
CA VAL A 143 -22.02 -2.03 -9.10
C VAL A 143 -22.23 -3.15 -10.11
N LEU A 144 -22.14 -2.84 -11.40
CA LEU A 144 -22.21 -3.85 -12.46
C LEU A 144 -20.85 -4.51 -12.72
N LYS A 145 -19.77 -3.73 -12.66
CA LYS A 145 -18.40 -4.20 -12.92
C LYS A 145 -17.42 -3.28 -12.21
N GLU A 146 -16.33 -3.85 -11.73
CA GLU A 146 -15.20 -3.13 -11.16
C GLU A 146 -13.89 -3.78 -11.55
N TRP A 147 -12.83 -2.96 -11.63
CA TRP A 147 -11.46 -3.41 -11.72
C TRP A 147 -10.57 -2.49 -10.89
N TYR A 148 -9.72 -3.09 -10.07
CA TYR A 148 -8.59 -2.45 -9.40
C TYR A 148 -7.53 -3.52 -9.10
N SER A 149 -6.27 -3.11 -9.00
CA SER A 149 -5.22 -4.00 -8.51
C SER A 149 -5.29 -4.02 -7.00
N ASP A 150 -5.70 -5.15 -6.43
CA ASP A 150 -5.79 -5.32 -4.98
C ASP A 150 -4.56 -6.08 -4.46
N PRO A 151 -3.72 -5.46 -3.63
CA PRO A 151 -2.59 -6.16 -3.04
C PRO A 151 -3.01 -7.14 -1.93
N LEU A 152 -4.31 -7.28 -1.65
CA LEU A 152 -4.88 -8.09 -0.58
C LEU A 152 -5.78 -9.23 -1.11
N GLU A 153 -5.76 -9.51 -2.42
CA GLU A 153 -6.46 -10.65 -3.04
C GLU A 153 -5.61 -11.93 -2.99
N GLU A 154 -5.14 -12.31 -1.81
CA GLU A 154 -4.33 -13.52 -1.60
C GLU A 154 -5.17 -14.67 -1.04
N ASP A 155 -4.73 -15.93 -1.25
CA ASP A 155 -5.43 -17.09 -0.70
C ASP A 155 -5.23 -17.17 0.83
N PRO A 156 -6.30 -17.11 1.64
CA PRO A 156 -6.21 -17.23 3.10
C PRO A 156 -5.46 -18.48 3.58
N LYS A 157 -5.49 -19.57 2.82
CA LYS A 157 -4.81 -20.84 3.13
C LYS A 157 -3.30 -20.79 2.90
N LEU A 158 -2.84 -19.81 2.14
CA LEU A 158 -1.42 -19.63 1.83
C LEU A 158 -0.75 -18.60 2.74
N ILE A 159 -1.49 -17.92 3.63
CA ILE A 159 -0.90 -17.01 4.61
C ILE A 159 0.14 -17.77 5.45
N PRO A 160 1.39 -17.28 5.54
CA PRO A 160 2.42 -17.91 6.35
C PRO A 160 2.01 -18.06 7.81
N THR A 161 2.21 -19.25 8.36
CA THR A 161 2.05 -19.53 9.79
C THR A 161 3.41 -19.64 10.45
N TRP A 162 3.53 -19.08 11.66
CA TRP A 162 4.66 -19.35 12.54
C TRP A 162 4.13 -19.74 13.91
N LEU A 163 4.45 -20.96 14.35
CA LEU A 163 3.86 -21.62 15.53
C LEU A 163 4.14 -20.90 16.86
N HIS A 164 5.09 -19.96 16.89
CA HIS A 164 5.46 -19.21 18.09
C HIS A 164 4.94 -17.77 18.04
N ALA A 165 3.76 -17.53 17.49
CA ALA A 165 3.12 -16.20 17.49
C ALA A 165 2.99 -15.55 18.89
N GLN A 166 3.26 -16.27 19.99
CA GLN A 166 3.34 -15.71 21.34
C GLN A 166 4.67 -15.01 21.64
N ASP A 167 5.75 -15.35 20.93
CA ASP A 167 7.03 -14.66 20.99
C ASP A 167 7.12 -13.67 19.83
N HIS A 168 6.21 -12.70 19.76
CA HIS A 168 6.49 -11.50 18.98
C HIS A 168 7.85 -11.00 19.47
N VAL A 169 8.86 -11.15 18.63
CA VAL A 169 10.23 -10.74 18.93
C VAL A 169 10.11 -9.31 19.39
N ARG A 170 10.36 -9.06 20.68
CA ARG A 170 10.53 -7.71 21.21
C ARG A 170 11.74 -7.13 20.49
N ILE A 171 11.51 -6.55 19.32
CA ILE A 171 12.49 -5.68 18.66
C ILE A 171 12.41 -4.39 19.48
N PRO A 172 13.46 -4.04 20.25
CA PRO A 172 13.46 -2.77 20.95
C PRO A 172 13.26 -1.68 19.92
N MET A 173 12.21 -0.88 20.08
CA MET A 173 11.99 0.32 19.28
C MET A 173 13.26 1.18 19.40
N PRO A 174 13.93 1.56 18.30
CA PRO A 174 15.00 2.53 18.41
C PRO A 174 14.37 3.85 18.86
N LEU A 175 14.64 4.25 20.10
CA LEU A 175 14.40 5.61 20.58
C LEU A 175 15.12 6.55 19.61
N ALA A 176 14.33 7.41 18.94
CA ALA A 176 14.74 8.57 18.15
C ALA A 176 16.17 8.55 17.59
N TYR A 177 16.32 8.32 16.28
CA TYR A 177 17.60 8.51 15.60
C TYR A 177 18.01 9.99 15.65
N PRO A 178 19.11 10.37 16.35
CA PRO A 178 19.57 11.74 16.35
C PRO A 178 20.08 12.09 14.95
N ALA A 179 19.71 13.28 14.46
CA ALA A 179 20.25 13.82 13.23
C ALA A 179 21.75 14.10 13.42
N SER A 180 22.61 13.32 12.76
CA SER A 180 24.06 13.53 12.79
C SER A 180 24.47 14.55 11.73
N ALA A 181 25.27 15.53 12.14
CA ALA A 181 25.75 16.63 11.30
C ALA A 181 26.98 16.25 10.46
N SER A 182 26.91 16.58 9.17
CA SER A 182 27.99 16.82 8.19
C SER A 182 29.14 15.81 8.05
N ARG A 183 29.06 14.97 7.01
CA ARG A 183 30.20 14.38 6.25
C ARG A 183 29.69 13.82 4.90
N PRO A 184 30.55 13.54 3.89
CA PRO A 184 30.18 13.51 2.47
C PRO A 184 29.08 12.47 2.21
N VAL A 185 28.00 12.87 1.53
CA VAL A 185 26.66 12.27 1.62
C VAL A 185 26.67 10.74 1.58
N LYS A 186 26.53 10.17 2.77
CA LYS A 186 26.26 8.77 3.09
C LYS A 186 24.75 8.64 3.24
N TYR A 187 24.19 7.47 2.91
CA TYR A 187 22.75 7.20 2.91
C TYR A 187 22.05 7.80 4.14
N ASP A 188 21.28 8.88 3.95
CA ASP A 188 20.53 9.53 5.03
C ASP A 188 19.24 8.77 5.30
N ARG A 189 19.35 7.81 6.23
CA ARG A 189 18.28 6.92 6.66
C ARG A 189 17.04 7.67 7.16
N ALA A 190 17.23 8.74 7.90
CA ALA A 190 16.12 9.52 8.45
C ALA A 190 15.37 10.26 7.33
N LYS A 191 16.08 10.77 6.31
CA LYS A 191 15.43 11.32 5.11
C LYS A 191 14.72 10.27 4.29
N ALA A 192 15.29 9.07 4.12
CA ALA A 192 14.61 7.98 3.41
C ALA A 192 13.24 7.67 4.02
N VAL A 193 13.16 7.51 5.34
CA VAL A 193 11.90 7.24 6.04
C VAL A 193 10.93 8.41 5.88
N ARG A 194 11.37 9.66 6.10
CA ARG A 194 10.51 10.84 5.90
C ARG A 194 9.99 10.98 4.47
N TYR A 195 10.84 10.69 3.48
CA TYR A 195 10.43 10.67 2.08
C TYR A 195 9.36 9.62 1.85
N ALA A 196 9.57 8.41 2.37
CA ALA A 196 8.64 7.31 2.24
C ALA A 196 7.28 7.64 2.85
N ASP A 197 7.23 8.26 4.04
CA ASP A 197 5.98 8.68 4.67
C ASP A 197 5.31 9.83 3.91
N LYS A 198 6.09 10.79 3.41
CA LYS A 198 5.56 11.94 2.69
C LYS A 198 4.95 11.57 1.35
N TYR A 199 5.52 10.59 0.64
CA TYR A 199 5.19 10.31 -0.74
C TYR A 199 4.55 8.93 -0.98
N ALA A 200 4.07 8.24 0.06
CA ALA A 200 3.35 6.96 -0.04
C ALA A 200 1.99 7.02 -0.77
N GLY A 201 1.68 8.10 -1.50
CA GLY A 201 0.56 8.13 -2.44
C GLY A 201 -0.81 8.23 -1.80
N LEU A 202 -1.76 7.48 -2.36
CA LEU A 202 -3.18 7.48 -2.00
C LEU A 202 -3.46 6.88 -0.62
N ALA A 203 -2.48 6.19 -0.02
CA ALA A 203 -2.64 5.53 1.26
C ALA A 203 -2.98 6.53 2.36
N TRP A 204 -3.90 6.14 3.26
CA TRP A 204 -4.20 6.96 4.43
C TRP A 204 -2.93 7.18 5.25
N GLY A 205 -2.74 8.42 5.74
CA GLY A 205 -1.58 8.80 6.55
C GLY A 205 -0.38 9.25 5.72
N ALA A 206 -0.36 8.98 4.41
CA ALA A 206 0.66 9.51 3.52
C ALA A 206 0.62 11.04 3.51
N GLY A 207 1.80 11.66 3.47
CA GLY A 207 1.91 13.11 3.39
C GLY A 207 1.52 13.67 2.02
N ASN A 208 1.98 14.91 1.76
CA ASN A 208 1.87 15.56 0.45
C ASN A 208 0.44 15.61 -0.14
N GLY A 209 -0.58 15.61 0.71
CA GLY A 209 -1.99 15.59 0.29
C GLY A 209 -2.34 14.35 -0.54
N HIS A 210 -1.78 13.20 -0.19
CA HIS A 210 -1.97 11.91 -0.87
C HIS A 210 -1.50 11.90 -2.34
N LYS A 211 -0.43 12.65 -2.65
CA LYS A 211 0.15 12.74 -4.00
C LYS A 211 1.59 12.23 -4.03
N TYR A 212 1.96 11.63 -5.15
CA TYR A 212 3.35 11.30 -5.45
C TYR A 212 4.23 12.57 -5.60
N ASN A 213 5.55 12.38 -5.59
CA ASN A 213 6.49 13.47 -5.85
C ASN A 213 6.44 13.89 -7.33
N SER A 214 5.98 15.12 -7.59
CA SER A 214 5.82 15.67 -8.94
C SER A 214 7.13 15.92 -9.68
N LYS A 215 8.30 15.81 -9.02
CA LYS A 215 9.61 15.84 -9.69
C LYS A 215 9.85 14.58 -10.54
N TYR A 216 9.17 13.49 -10.21
CA TYR A 216 9.34 12.19 -10.83
C TYR A 216 8.09 11.77 -11.59
N LYS A 217 8.29 11.01 -12.66
CA LYS A 217 7.21 10.45 -13.46
C LYS A 217 6.43 9.43 -12.63
N ASP A 218 5.11 9.46 -12.77
CA ASP A 218 4.21 8.45 -12.23
C ASP A 218 4.22 7.22 -13.15
N TYR A 219 4.62 6.08 -12.60
CA TYR A 219 4.65 4.79 -13.32
C TYR A 219 3.44 3.90 -12.95
N SER A 220 2.45 4.42 -12.22
CA SER A 220 1.18 3.74 -11.94
C SER A 220 0.55 3.21 -13.23
N GLY A 221 0.27 1.91 -13.27
CA GLY A 221 -0.32 1.23 -14.43
C GLY A 221 0.63 0.96 -15.60
N ARG A 222 1.92 1.31 -15.51
CA ARG A 222 2.96 1.05 -16.53
C ARG A 222 3.98 -0.02 -16.12
N GLY A 223 3.98 -0.40 -14.84
CA GLY A 223 5.00 -1.22 -14.22
C GLY A 223 6.21 -0.40 -13.77
N GLY A 224 6.87 -0.87 -12.70
CA GLY A 224 8.08 -0.24 -12.16
C GLY A 224 7.86 0.86 -11.11
N ASP A 225 6.61 1.16 -10.73
CA ASP A 225 6.31 2.24 -9.78
C ASP A 225 6.90 1.98 -8.37
N CYS A 226 6.82 0.75 -7.87
CA CYS A 226 7.47 0.33 -6.62
C CYS A 226 8.99 0.60 -6.61
N THR A 227 9.67 0.34 -7.73
CA THR A 227 11.12 0.54 -7.85
C THR A 227 11.45 2.02 -8.09
N ASN A 228 10.63 2.72 -8.88
CA ASN A 228 10.75 4.16 -9.06
C ASN A 228 10.65 4.90 -7.72
N PHE A 229 9.67 4.56 -6.88
CA PHE A 229 9.54 5.10 -5.53
C PHE A 229 10.74 4.75 -4.64
N SER A 230 11.18 3.48 -4.65
CA SER A 230 12.38 3.05 -3.92
C SER A 230 13.63 3.81 -4.35
N SER A 231 13.80 4.04 -5.65
CA SER A 231 14.92 4.81 -6.19
C SER A 231 14.86 6.28 -5.78
N GLN A 232 13.67 6.89 -5.75
CA GLN A 232 13.48 8.25 -5.25
C GLN A 232 13.84 8.37 -3.76
N ILE A 233 13.37 7.42 -2.94
CA ILE A 233 13.72 7.35 -1.51
C ILE A 233 15.24 7.35 -1.33
N VAL A 234 15.93 6.54 -2.12
CA VAL A 234 17.39 6.38 -2.02
C VAL A 234 18.15 7.58 -2.61
N GLY A 235 17.64 8.19 -3.68
CA GLY A 235 18.39 9.08 -4.56
C GLY A 235 17.93 10.51 -4.70
N ASP A 236 16.74 10.90 -4.21
CA ASP A 236 16.35 12.31 -4.25
C ASP A 236 17.35 13.13 -3.42
N PRO A 237 18.06 14.10 -4.04
CA PRO A 237 19.18 14.78 -3.40
C PRO A 237 18.75 15.77 -2.31
N HIS A 238 17.48 16.16 -2.28
CA HIS A 238 16.96 17.16 -1.35
C HIS A 238 16.15 16.52 -0.23
N GLU A 239 15.23 15.64 -0.59
CA GLU A 239 14.21 15.08 0.29
C GLU A 239 14.48 13.61 0.64
N GLY A 240 15.16 12.86 -0.23
CA GLY A 240 15.51 11.45 -0.02
C GLY A 240 16.87 11.27 0.68
N ALA A 241 17.34 10.03 0.73
CA ALA A 241 18.60 9.65 1.38
C ALA A 241 19.86 10.22 0.69
N GLY A 242 19.72 10.80 -0.50
CA GLY A 242 20.77 11.56 -1.16
C GLY A 242 21.91 10.74 -1.74
N LEU A 243 21.73 9.45 -2.03
CA LEU A 243 22.73 8.71 -2.80
C LEU A 243 22.89 9.34 -4.18
N ARG A 244 24.14 9.59 -4.57
CA ARG A 244 24.45 10.17 -5.86
C ARG A 244 24.05 9.21 -6.97
N MET A 245 23.24 9.69 -7.90
CA MET A 245 22.92 8.97 -9.14
C MET A 245 24.21 8.63 -9.90
N THR A 246 24.19 7.51 -10.62
CA THR A 246 25.31 7.00 -11.42
C THR A 246 24.86 6.85 -12.88
N PRO A 247 25.78 6.63 -13.84
CA PRO A 247 25.39 6.38 -15.23
C PRO A 247 24.48 5.16 -15.43
N THR A 248 24.48 4.20 -14.49
CA THR A 248 23.63 3.00 -14.55
C THR A 248 22.31 3.16 -13.81
N TRP A 249 22.29 3.97 -12.74
CA TRP A 249 21.12 4.26 -11.92
C TRP A 249 20.90 5.78 -11.84
N PHE A 250 19.98 6.29 -12.66
CA PHE A 250 19.69 7.72 -12.74
C PHE A 250 18.23 7.99 -13.11
N TYR A 251 17.82 9.23 -12.89
CA TYR A 251 16.56 9.76 -13.37
C TYR A 251 16.79 10.98 -14.27
N SER A 252 16.19 10.97 -15.46
CA SER A 252 16.12 12.10 -16.37
C SER A 252 14.70 12.65 -16.40
N ARG A 253 14.54 13.98 -16.32
CA ARG A 253 13.22 14.61 -16.30
C ARG A 253 12.39 14.33 -17.57
N ASN A 254 13.05 14.22 -18.72
CA ASN A 254 12.38 14.04 -20.01
C ASN A 254 12.15 12.56 -20.33
N GLU A 255 13.09 11.69 -19.98
CA GLU A 255 13.07 10.28 -20.36
C GLU A 255 12.51 9.36 -19.25
N GLY A 256 12.61 9.81 -18.00
CA GLY A 256 12.28 9.03 -16.81
C GLY A 256 13.50 8.33 -16.20
N GLY A 257 13.26 7.30 -15.39
CA GLY A 257 14.31 6.52 -14.76
C GLY A 257 14.98 5.53 -15.70
N SER A 258 16.28 5.30 -15.51
CA SER A 258 17.02 4.21 -16.15
C SER A 258 16.45 2.84 -15.79
N THR A 259 16.90 1.77 -16.47
CA THR A 259 16.50 0.39 -16.14
C THR A 259 16.73 0.06 -14.66
N ALA A 260 17.88 0.44 -14.09
CA ALA A 260 18.16 0.22 -12.67
C ALA A 260 17.29 1.07 -11.73
N TRP A 261 16.76 2.20 -12.22
CA TRP A 261 15.88 3.07 -11.44
C TRP A 261 14.45 2.54 -11.35
N ILE A 262 13.95 1.85 -12.39
CA ILE A 262 12.53 1.44 -12.47
C ILE A 262 12.29 -0.07 -12.46
N ARG A 263 13.32 -0.91 -12.58
CA ARG A 263 13.17 -2.39 -12.51
C ARG A 263 13.77 -2.96 -11.24
N THR A 264 12.96 -3.74 -10.54
CA THR A 264 13.24 -4.40 -9.26
C THR A 264 14.60 -5.09 -9.24
N ASP A 265 14.84 -6.05 -10.13
CA ASP A 265 16.10 -6.81 -10.16
C ASP A 265 17.32 -5.96 -10.46
N SER A 266 17.18 -4.98 -11.35
CA SER A 266 18.27 -4.08 -11.70
C SER A 266 18.59 -3.13 -10.54
N PHE A 267 17.58 -2.68 -9.80
CA PHE A 267 17.73 -1.90 -8.58
C PHE A 267 18.40 -2.69 -7.45
N LYS A 268 17.93 -3.91 -7.16
CA LYS A 268 18.58 -4.85 -6.24
C LYS A 268 20.06 -5.01 -6.55
N ASN A 269 20.37 -5.35 -7.80
CA ASN A 269 21.74 -5.57 -8.24
C ASN A 269 22.58 -4.30 -8.14
N TYR A 270 22.02 -3.13 -8.47
CA TYR A 270 22.68 -1.85 -8.24
C TYR A 270 23.03 -1.65 -6.76
N LEU A 271 22.06 -1.81 -5.85
CA LEU A 271 22.29 -1.63 -4.42
C LEU A 271 23.38 -2.57 -3.90
N LEU A 272 23.32 -3.85 -4.25
CA LEU A 272 24.24 -4.87 -3.75
C LEU A 272 25.63 -4.76 -4.38
N TYR A 273 25.73 -4.66 -5.71
CA TYR A 273 27.02 -4.66 -6.42
C TYR A 273 27.78 -3.35 -6.29
N GLN A 274 27.08 -2.20 -6.17
CA GLN A 274 27.75 -0.92 -5.88
C GLN A 274 28.06 -0.76 -4.38
N GLY A 275 27.71 -1.75 -3.55
CA GLY A 275 28.00 -1.76 -2.12
C GLY A 275 27.20 -0.75 -1.30
N HIS A 276 26.14 -0.16 -1.86
CA HIS A 276 25.21 0.71 -1.14
C HIS A 276 24.30 -0.07 -0.18
N GLY A 277 24.01 -1.32 -0.51
CA GLY A 277 23.26 -2.25 0.33
C GLY A 277 24.01 -3.56 0.59
N ALA A 278 23.55 -4.31 1.58
CA ALA A 278 24.04 -5.63 1.93
C ALA A 278 22.86 -6.58 2.17
N LEU A 279 22.93 -7.79 1.60
CA LEU A 279 21.93 -8.82 1.86
C LEU A 279 22.13 -9.40 3.27
N ILE A 280 21.14 -9.22 4.14
CA ILE A 280 21.07 -9.88 5.45
C ILE A 280 20.70 -11.34 5.26
N ARG A 281 19.57 -11.58 4.56
CA ARG A 281 19.01 -12.92 4.35
C ARG A 281 18.11 -12.93 3.12
N ARG A 282 18.13 -14.06 2.39
CA ARG A 282 17.11 -14.46 1.44
C ARG A 282 16.42 -15.71 1.97
N GLY A 283 15.09 -15.75 1.98
CA GLY A 283 14.36 -16.94 2.43
C GLY A 283 12.86 -16.73 2.51
N LYS A 284 12.11 -17.81 2.72
CA LYS A 284 10.66 -17.72 2.95
C LYS A 284 10.37 -17.14 4.33
N TYR A 285 9.10 -16.79 4.59
CA TYR A 285 8.65 -16.18 5.85
C TYR A 285 9.24 -16.88 7.10
N VAL A 286 9.10 -18.20 7.21
CA VAL A 286 9.60 -18.95 8.38
C VAL A 286 11.13 -18.86 8.48
N ASP A 287 11.86 -18.84 7.37
CA ASP A 287 13.32 -18.82 7.36
C ASP A 287 13.93 -17.50 7.78
N ILE A 288 13.21 -16.39 7.56
CA ILE A 288 13.69 -15.05 7.94
C ILE A 288 13.22 -14.65 9.34
N MET A 289 12.12 -15.25 9.82
CA MET A 289 11.57 -14.98 11.15
C MET A 289 12.14 -15.90 12.24
N LYS A 290 12.45 -17.17 11.93
CA LYS A 290 12.91 -18.13 12.94
C LYS A 290 14.31 -17.80 13.47
N SER A 291 14.52 -18.04 14.76
CA SER A 291 15.84 -17.99 15.37
C SER A 291 16.79 -19.00 14.72
N SER A 292 18.06 -18.63 14.63
CA SER A 292 19.16 -19.49 14.18
C SER A 292 20.44 -19.12 14.93
N SER A 293 21.49 -19.95 14.81
CA SER A 293 22.80 -19.64 15.40
C SER A 293 23.37 -18.29 14.91
N ARG A 294 23.14 -17.95 13.64
CA ARG A 294 23.56 -16.66 13.05
C ARG A 294 22.64 -15.50 13.44
N PHE A 295 21.34 -15.77 13.58
CA PHE A 295 20.33 -14.76 13.90
C PHE A 295 19.48 -15.25 15.09
N PRO A 296 19.93 -15.06 16.34
CA PRO A 296 19.25 -15.60 17.51
C PRO A 296 17.80 -15.11 17.67
N LYS A 297 17.48 -13.93 17.11
CA LYS A 297 16.13 -13.33 17.10
C LYS A 297 15.44 -13.37 15.74
N GLY A 298 15.95 -14.18 14.80
CA GLY A 298 15.54 -14.18 13.40
C GLY A 298 16.23 -13.10 12.58
N ALA A 299 16.39 -13.35 11.28
CA ALA A 299 17.12 -12.45 10.38
C ALA A 299 16.41 -11.10 10.20
N PHE A 300 15.08 -11.07 10.31
CA PHE A 300 14.31 -9.84 10.19
C PHE A 300 14.64 -8.85 11.32
N ALA A 301 15.00 -9.34 12.52
CA ALA A 301 15.34 -8.47 13.64
C ALA A 301 16.59 -7.59 13.42
N GLU A 302 17.39 -7.89 12.38
CA GLU A 302 18.55 -7.08 11.98
C GLU A 302 18.16 -5.86 11.11
N MET A 303 16.93 -5.84 10.58
CA MET A 303 16.43 -4.76 9.73
C MET A 303 16.22 -3.48 10.52
N LYS A 304 16.43 -2.33 9.87
CA LYS A 304 16.21 -0.99 10.44
C LYS A 304 15.29 -0.16 9.54
N PRO A 305 14.61 0.88 10.05
CA PRO A 305 13.91 1.84 9.20
C PRO A 305 14.87 2.41 8.15
N GLY A 306 14.49 2.48 6.88
CA GLY A 306 15.37 2.77 5.74
C GLY A 306 15.93 1.54 5.02
N ASP A 307 15.86 0.36 5.61
CA ASP A 307 16.21 -0.88 4.90
C ASP A 307 15.08 -1.31 3.96
N PHE A 308 15.39 -2.19 3.00
CA PHE A 308 14.44 -2.62 1.97
C PHE A 308 14.12 -4.11 2.08
N VAL A 309 12.85 -4.44 1.84
CA VAL A 309 12.37 -5.81 1.61
C VAL A 309 12.05 -5.96 0.13
N GLY A 310 12.70 -6.92 -0.52
CA GLY A 310 12.33 -7.39 -1.85
C GLY A 310 11.45 -8.63 -1.76
N TYR A 311 10.40 -8.69 -2.58
CA TYR A 311 9.44 -9.80 -2.62
C TYR A 311 9.58 -10.55 -3.94
N GLU A 312 10.01 -11.81 -3.88
CA GLU A 312 10.21 -12.70 -5.02
C GLU A 312 9.08 -13.73 -5.06
N LEU A 313 8.21 -13.66 -6.07
CA LEU A 313 7.13 -14.62 -6.31
C LEU A 313 7.54 -15.72 -7.30
N LYS A 314 8.49 -15.42 -8.19
CA LYS A 314 9.04 -16.36 -9.17
C LYS A 314 10.54 -16.48 -8.98
N GLN A 315 11.08 -17.69 -9.11
CA GLN A 315 12.48 -18.00 -8.79
C GLN A 315 13.45 -17.02 -9.45
N GLY A 316 14.09 -16.20 -8.61
CA GLY A 316 15.12 -15.23 -8.96
C GLY A 316 14.64 -13.82 -9.33
N ASP A 317 13.34 -13.63 -9.56
CA ASP A 317 12.75 -12.37 -10.03
C ASP A 317 12.01 -11.67 -8.88
N ILE A 318 12.51 -10.49 -8.48
CA ILE A 318 11.80 -9.67 -7.49
C ILE A 318 10.62 -9.00 -8.16
N ASP A 319 9.41 -9.29 -7.70
CA ASP A 319 8.18 -8.66 -8.20
C ASP A 319 7.92 -7.30 -7.53
N HIS A 320 8.40 -7.10 -6.30
CA HIS A 320 8.09 -5.89 -5.52
C HIS A 320 9.19 -5.44 -4.57
N PHE A 321 9.17 -4.15 -4.22
CA PHE A 321 10.01 -3.56 -3.19
C PHE A 321 9.19 -2.75 -2.19
N SER A 322 9.60 -2.81 -0.93
CA SER A 322 9.08 -1.93 0.12
C SER A 322 10.21 -1.50 1.05
N ILE A 323 10.11 -0.29 1.58
CA ILE A 323 11.04 0.25 2.58
C ILE A 323 10.47 0.00 3.98
N ILE A 324 11.29 -0.48 4.91
CA ILE A 324 10.96 -0.47 6.34
C ILE A 324 10.89 0.99 6.80
N VAL A 325 9.76 1.42 7.35
CA VAL A 325 9.61 2.79 7.88
C VAL A 325 9.57 2.83 9.40
N GLY A 326 9.31 1.69 10.03
CA GLY A 326 9.24 1.59 11.47
C GLY A 326 8.82 0.21 11.92
N PHE A 327 8.48 0.14 13.20
CA PHE A 327 7.92 -1.03 13.83
C PHE A 327 6.73 -0.61 14.68
N ASP A 328 5.71 -1.45 14.72
CA ASP A 328 4.57 -1.22 15.60
C ASP A 328 4.96 -1.40 17.08
N ALA A 329 4.02 -1.18 18.00
CA ALA A 329 4.30 -1.30 19.43
C ALA A 329 4.87 -2.68 19.83
N ASN A 330 4.53 -3.77 19.12
CA ASN A 330 5.03 -5.14 19.31
C ASN A 330 6.35 -5.44 18.60
N GLY A 331 6.96 -4.44 17.96
CA GLY A 331 8.15 -4.64 17.16
C GLY A 331 7.84 -5.27 15.80
N TYR A 332 6.57 -5.28 15.36
CA TYR A 332 6.21 -5.83 14.07
C TYR A 332 6.61 -4.85 12.94
N PRO A 333 7.34 -5.29 11.90
CA PRO A 333 7.85 -4.38 10.88
C PRO A 333 6.74 -3.76 10.02
N LEU A 334 6.86 -2.45 9.79
CA LEU A 334 5.94 -1.67 8.98
C LEU A 334 6.66 -1.12 7.75
N VAL A 335 5.98 -1.14 6.61
CA VAL A 335 6.55 -0.75 5.32
C VAL A 335 5.71 0.27 4.55
N ASN A 336 6.39 1.04 3.71
CA ASN A 336 5.76 1.83 2.66
C ASN A 336 6.19 1.32 1.28
N SER A 337 5.26 1.38 0.32
CA SER A 337 5.53 1.07 -1.09
C SER A 337 4.49 1.67 -2.04
N HIS A 338 4.85 1.72 -3.32
CA HIS A 338 3.93 1.97 -4.44
C HIS A 338 3.50 0.65 -5.10
N SER A 339 2.69 0.68 -6.17
CA SER A 339 2.05 -0.49 -6.81
C SER A 339 0.97 -1.13 -5.92
N ALA A 340 -0.10 -0.35 -5.73
CA ALA A 340 -0.95 -0.28 -4.55
C ALA A 340 -0.21 0.43 -3.41
N ASP A 341 -0.74 1.58 -3.05
CA ASP A 341 -0.05 2.56 -2.23
C ASP A 341 -0.15 2.08 -0.78
N ARG A 342 0.99 1.91 -0.11
CA ARG A 342 1.07 1.34 1.25
C ARG A 342 1.74 2.34 2.17
N TYR A 343 1.08 2.64 3.29
CA TYR A 343 1.60 3.47 4.37
C TYR A 343 1.54 2.71 5.69
N HIS A 344 2.71 2.47 6.30
CA HIS A 344 2.90 1.78 7.57
C HIS A 344 2.23 0.39 7.59
N VAL A 345 2.18 -0.27 6.44
CA VAL A 345 1.50 -1.56 6.29
C VAL A 345 2.37 -2.66 6.91
N PRO A 346 1.81 -3.61 7.66
CA PRO A 346 2.52 -4.81 8.10
C PRO A 346 3.21 -5.49 6.91
N TRP A 347 4.53 -5.69 7.01
CA TRP A 347 5.41 -5.99 5.86
C TRP A 347 5.02 -7.23 5.04
N ASP A 348 4.35 -8.21 5.66
CA ASP A 348 3.93 -9.48 5.08
C ASP A 348 2.47 -9.51 4.62
N LEU A 349 1.69 -8.46 4.91
CA LEU A 349 0.29 -8.38 4.49
C LEU A 349 0.21 -8.37 2.96
N GLY A 350 -0.63 -9.22 2.38
CA GLY A 350 -0.73 -9.39 0.94
C GLY A 350 0.35 -10.28 0.32
N TRP A 351 1.06 -11.07 1.14
CA TRP A 351 2.07 -12.03 0.67
C TRP A 351 1.82 -13.42 1.25
N ASP A 352 2.28 -14.44 0.53
CA ASP A 352 1.98 -15.84 0.83
C ASP A 352 3.21 -16.61 1.39
N LYS A 353 3.01 -17.87 1.76
CA LYS A 353 4.06 -18.76 2.29
C LYS A 353 5.09 -19.19 1.24
N SER A 354 4.80 -19.01 -0.04
CA SER A 354 5.72 -19.36 -1.14
C SER A 354 6.68 -18.22 -1.48
N THR A 355 6.27 -16.98 -1.18
CA THR A 355 7.05 -15.74 -1.34
C THR A 355 8.42 -15.86 -0.67
N VAL A 356 9.45 -15.54 -1.43
CA VAL A 356 10.84 -15.45 -0.97
C VAL A 356 11.17 -13.98 -0.72
N PHE A 357 11.66 -13.68 0.47
CA PHE A 357 11.96 -12.32 0.89
C PHE A 357 13.46 -12.07 0.85
N TRP A 358 13.84 -10.90 0.36
CA TRP A 358 15.20 -10.38 0.34
C TRP A 358 15.32 -9.23 1.34
N LEU A 359 16.01 -9.48 2.45
CA LEU A 359 16.28 -8.49 3.48
C LEU A 359 17.55 -7.72 3.15
N ILE A 360 17.41 -6.46 2.70
CA ILE A 360 18.51 -5.64 2.21
C ILE A 360 18.76 -4.49 3.18
N HIS A 361 19.88 -4.55 3.88
CA HIS A 361 20.36 -3.47 4.75
C HIS A 361 21.02 -2.37 3.91
N MET A 362 20.62 -1.12 4.12
CA MET A 362 21.28 0.04 3.50
C MET A 362 22.47 0.48 4.34
N ARG A 363 23.64 0.73 3.71
CA ARG A 363 24.85 1.13 4.43
C ARG A 363 24.90 2.64 4.68
N ASP A 364 24.65 3.01 5.92
CA ASP A 364 24.93 4.30 6.53
C ASP A 364 26.39 4.28 7.03
N HIS A 365 27.34 4.71 6.20
CA HIS A 365 28.72 4.84 6.69
C HIS A 365 28.77 5.99 7.70
N SER A 366 29.23 5.73 8.93
CA SER A 366 29.57 6.73 9.97
C SER A 366 30.84 7.51 9.62
#